data_AF-A0A556QSP2-F1
#
_entry.id   AF-A0A556QSP2-F1
#
_cell.length_a   1.000
_cell.length_b   1.000
_cell.length_c   1.000
_cell.angle_alpha   90.00
_cell.angle_beta   90.00
_cell.angle_gamma   90.00
#
_symmetry.space_group_name_H-M   'P 1'
#
loop_
_entity.id
_entity.type
_entity.pdbx_description
1 polymer ?
#
loop_
_entity_poly.entity_id
_entity_poly.type
_entity_poly.pdbx_seq_one_letter_code
_entity_poly.pdbx_strand_id
1 'polypeptide(L)'
;MNAFNRAFCFFALPLSFVASVDAASSWDGKKAVDYVLSVETERPDAIYKQGETVTYKITLLHQQKPAADQAVDYLISKDTVAPYQKGTITLKDGVATVTGSLGEPGFLQCQVTFKDGKTAYVAAAAAGIDPFEIKPSMPAPADFDAFWDAQKKRLAAVPMNPVLTPVPAPADRPGIEVFDLKVDSIGAPVSGYYSRPLKTTPKGHPARLYVDGAGVRSGDLLASARWAGRGVLSLSINAHGILNGQPGSYYADLANGSLKNYRKDGSSSRDTYYFLGMYLRVVRALDFLASQPEWDGHTLIIEGGSQGGAQSMAGAALDHRVTFITAMNAAMCDHTGMVVGRIAGWPKVVPVVDGNPDPLVLETSRYFDTVNFASRVKAQVYMWEGFIDTTCPPTGVYAAYNQVPTKKEMIPQVDSTHSIDGMKLWPAVAAAEQKHLDEMKAKFSSAK
;
A
#
# COMPACT_ATOMS: atom_id res chain seq x y z
N MET A 1 -12.28 -20.48 -56.20
CA MET A 1 -11.98 -19.04 -56.36
C MET A 1 -11.81 -18.42 -54.98
N ASN A 2 -10.56 -18.03 -54.72
CA ASN A 2 -10.06 -17.04 -53.77
C ASN A 2 -10.46 -17.10 -52.29
N ALA A 3 -9.52 -17.66 -51.53
CA ALA A 3 -9.20 -17.36 -50.15
C ALA A 3 -9.09 -15.85 -49.86
N PHE A 4 -9.51 -15.44 -48.66
CA PHE A 4 -8.74 -14.47 -47.87
C PHE A 4 -8.89 -14.80 -46.39
N ASN A 5 -7.84 -15.45 -45.89
CA ASN A 5 -7.57 -15.72 -44.49
C ASN A 5 -7.08 -14.41 -43.86
N ARG A 6 -7.78 -13.88 -42.85
CA ARG A 6 -7.22 -12.83 -41.96
C ARG A 6 -7.24 -13.35 -40.54
N ALA A 7 -6.15 -14.02 -40.18
CA ALA A 7 -5.76 -14.24 -38.81
C ALA A 7 -5.54 -12.87 -38.13
N PHE A 8 -6.31 -12.59 -37.08
CA PHE A 8 -6.01 -11.47 -36.17
C PHE A 8 -5.20 -12.02 -35.00
N CYS A 9 -3.92 -11.65 -34.98
CA CYS A 9 -3.00 -11.89 -33.88
C CYS A 9 -3.48 -11.12 -32.63
N PHE A 10 -3.93 -11.85 -31.62
CA PHE A 10 -4.02 -11.34 -30.26
C PHE A 10 -2.59 -11.13 -29.73
N PHE A 11 -2.14 -9.88 -29.62
CA PHE A 11 -1.01 -9.55 -28.76
C PHE A 11 -1.50 -9.57 -27.30
N ALA A 12 -1.49 -10.75 -26.69
CA ALA A 12 -1.48 -10.87 -25.25
C ALA A 12 -0.12 -10.35 -24.77
N LEU A 13 -0.09 -9.14 -24.19
CA LEU A 13 1.05 -8.65 -23.44
C LEU A 13 1.24 -9.59 -22.23
N PRO A 14 2.35 -10.35 -22.15
CA PRO A 14 2.60 -11.15 -20.98
C PRO A 14 2.92 -10.19 -19.82
N LEU A 15 2.18 -10.32 -18.71
CA LEU A 15 2.61 -9.81 -17.41
C LEU A 15 3.98 -10.44 -17.11
N SER A 16 5.03 -9.72 -17.46
CA SER A 16 6.39 -10.08 -17.13
C SER A 16 6.60 -9.62 -15.69
N PHE A 17 6.71 -10.57 -14.76
CA PHE A 17 7.29 -10.29 -13.45
C PHE A 17 8.71 -9.80 -13.70
N VAL A 18 8.91 -8.48 -13.68
CA VAL A 18 10.24 -7.89 -13.60
C VAL A 18 10.67 -8.09 -12.16
N ALA A 19 11.58 -9.03 -11.93
CA ALA A 19 12.34 -9.05 -10.69
C ALA A 19 13.12 -7.74 -10.64
N SER A 20 12.69 -6.82 -9.79
CA SER A 20 13.48 -5.66 -9.40
C SER A 20 14.73 -6.17 -8.71
N VAL A 21 15.87 -6.03 -9.38
CA VAL A 21 17.16 -6.22 -8.71
C VAL A 21 17.38 -4.96 -7.90
N ASP A 22 17.22 -5.07 -6.58
CA ASP A 22 17.55 -4.00 -5.64
C ASP A 22 18.96 -3.48 -5.92
N ALA A 23 19.16 -2.17 -5.79
CA ALA A 23 20.47 -1.57 -5.75
C ALA A 23 21.25 -2.19 -4.57
N ALA A 24 22.13 -3.14 -4.88
CA ALA A 24 22.82 -3.94 -3.90
C ALA A 24 23.87 -3.10 -3.15
N SER A 25 23.63 -2.86 -1.86
CA SER A 25 24.68 -2.50 -0.91
C SER A 25 25.61 -3.69 -0.71
N SER A 26 26.90 -3.51 -0.97
CA SER A 26 27.92 -4.56 -1.00
C SER A 26 28.33 -5.04 0.40
N TRP A 27 27.91 -6.25 0.82
CA TRP A 27 28.59 -6.93 1.94
C TRP A 27 28.59 -8.47 1.93
N ASP A 28 28.42 -9.11 0.78
CA ASP A 28 28.22 -10.57 0.72
C ASP A 28 28.85 -11.27 -0.50
N GLY A 29 29.95 -10.73 -1.06
CA GLY A 29 30.83 -11.51 -1.94
C GLY A 29 30.18 -12.08 -3.21
N LYS A 30 29.03 -11.54 -3.64
CA LYS A 30 28.39 -11.87 -4.92
C LYS A 30 29.20 -11.25 -6.06
N LYS A 31 29.21 -11.94 -7.22
CA LYS A 31 29.84 -11.49 -8.48
C LYS A 31 29.64 -10.00 -8.67
N ALA A 32 30.72 -9.29 -9.00
CA ALA A 32 30.63 -7.88 -9.39
C ALA A 32 29.54 -7.73 -10.45
N VAL A 33 28.58 -6.83 -10.21
CA VAL A 33 27.54 -6.51 -11.18
C VAL A 33 28.25 -5.88 -12.38
N ASP A 34 28.10 -6.50 -13.56
CA ASP A 34 28.89 -6.11 -14.74
C ASP A 34 28.51 -4.68 -15.16
N TYR A 35 27.20 -4.38 -15.24
CA TYR A 35 26.67 -3.05 -15.45
C TYR A 35 25.82 -2.56 -14.27
N VAL A 36 25.87 -1.26 -14.00
CA VAL A 36 24.97 -0.54 -13.09
C VAL A 36 24.35 0.62 -13.87
N LEU A 37 23.04 0.55 -14.09
CA LEU A 37 22.25 1.63 -14.70
C LEU A 37 21.50 2.36 -13.59
N SER A 38 21.56 3.69 -13.59
CA SER A 38 20.75 4.53 -12.71
C SER A 38 20.17 5.71 -13.47
N VAL A 39 19.06 6.23 -12.95
CA VAL A 39 18.46 7.49 -13.37
C VAL A 39 18.01 8.23 -12.12
N GLU A 40 18.23 9.54 -12.08
CA GLU A 40 17.86 10.41 -10.96
C GLU A 40 17.35 11.76 -11.49
N THR A 41 16.48 12.42 -10.73
CA THR A 41 16.10 13.83 -10.98
C THR A 41 17.23 14.76 -10.54
N GLU A 42 17.32 15.96 -11.11
CA GLU A 42 18.34 16.94 -10.67
C GLU A 42 18.11 17.45 -9.24
N ARG A 43 16.88 17.35 -8.73
CA ARG A 43 16.53 17.69 -7.33
C ARG A 43 16.50 16.43 -6.46
N PRO A 44 17.14 16.44 -5.29
CA PRO A 44 17.08 15.31 -4.35
C PRO A 44 15.69 15.02 -3.77
N ASP A 45 14.83 16.03 -3.63
CA ASP A 45 13.44 15.86 -3.16
C ASP A 45 12.46 15.48 -4.28
N ALA A 46 12.91 15.60 -5.54
CA ALA A 46 12.14 15.37 -6.75
C ALA A 46 10.79 16.12 -6.81
N ILE A 47 10.68 17.30 -6.17
CA ILE A 47 9.46 18.11 -6.19
C ILE A 47 9.60 19.29 -7.16
N TYR A 48 8.58 19.47 -8.00
CA TYR A 48 8.54 20.49 -9.06
C TYR A 48 7.17 21.14 -9.15
N LYS A 49 7.12 22.26 -9.89
CA LYS A 49 5.88 22.97 -10.22
C LYS A 49 5.33 22.59 -11.59
N GLN A 50 4.04 22.76 -11.79
CA GLN A 50 3.39 22.60 -13.10
C GLN A 50 4.13 23.41 -14.19
N GLY A 51 4.42 22.76 -15.32
CA GLY A 51 5.13 23.33 -16.46
C GLY A 51 6.63 23.50 -16.27
N GLU A 52 7.17 23.21 -15.08
CA GLU A 52 8.61 23.23 -14.85
C GLU A 52 9.32 22.10 -15.61
N THR A 53 10.49 22.39 -16.15
CA THR A 53 11.34 21.39 -16.78
C THR A 53 11.97 20.50 -15.71
N VAL A 54 11.74 19.20 -15.83
CA VAL A 54 12.41 18.16 -15.05
C VAL A 54 13.57 17.61 -15.87
N THR A 55 14.73 17.46 -15.24
CA THR A 55 15.97 16.97 -15.86
C THR A 55 16.38 15.64 -15.25
N TYR A 56 16.27 14.56 -16.02
CA TYR A 56 16.71 13.23 -15.58
C TYR A 56 18.15 12.97 -16.01
N LYS A 57 19.02 12.70 -15.05
CA LYS A 57 20.40 12.30 -15.28
C LYS A 57 20.49 10.77 -15.30
N ILE A 58 20.96 10.24 -16.42
CA ILE A 58 21.16 8.81 -16.65
C ILE A 58 22.64 8.51 -16.47
N THR A 59 22.97 7.48 -15.69
CA THR A 59 24.34 7.02 -15.50
C THR A 59 24.43 5.52 -15.79
N LEU A 60 25.43 5.11 -16.58
CA LEU A 60 25.77 3.71 -16.80
C LEU A 60 27.23 3.49 -16.44
N LEU A 61 27.45 2.57 -15.51
CA LEU A 61 28.78 2.08 -15.15
C LEU A 61 28.93 0.65 -15.66
N HIS A 62 30.09 0.34 -16.24
CA HIS A 62 30.56 -1.00 -16.50
C HIS A 62 31.76 -1.28 -15.58
N GLN A 63 31.65 -2.26 -14.70
CA GLN A 63 32.68 -2.59 -13.71
C GLN A 63 33.14 -1.36 -12.91
N GLN A 64 32.17 -0.57 -12.44
CA GLN A 64 32.38 0.68 -11.68
C GLN A 64 33.12 1.80 -12.43
N LYS A 65 33.25 1.69 -13.76
CA LYS A 65 33.80 2.74 -14.62
C LYS A 65 32.74 3.25 -15.59
N PRO A 66 32.78 4.53 -16.01
CA PRO A 66 31.80 5.05 -16.95
C PRO A 66 31.79 4.28 -18.28
N ALA A 67 30.60 3.84 -18.71
CA ALA A 67 30.40 3.12 -19.97
C ALA A 67 30.04 4.10 -21.09
N ALA A 68 31.05 4.68 -21.74
CA ALA A 68 30.87 5.61 -22.85
C ALA A 68 30.33 4.93 -24.12
N ASP A 69 29.72 5.76 -24.98
CA ASP A 69 29.23 5.41 -26.32
C ASP A 69 28.17 4.29 -26.36
N GLN A 70 27.59 3.96 -25.20
CA GLN A 70 26.46 3.06 -25.09
C GLN A 70 25.14 3.81 -25.37
N ALA A 71 24.23 3.16 -26.07
CA ALA A 71 22.88 3.67 -26.32
C ALA A 71 21.91 3.16 -25.24
N VAL A 72 21.08 4.05 -24.71
CA VAL A 72 20.01 3.71 -23.76
C VAL A 72 18.67 4.20 -24.27
N ASP A 73 17.66 3.36 -24.15
CA ASP A 73 16.28 3.73 -24.46
C ASP A 73 15.65 4.39 -23.24
N TYR A 74 14.84 5.43 -23.44
CA TYR A 74 14.10 6.10 -22.38
C TYR A 74 12.61 6.24 -22.72
N LEU A 75 11.78 6.24 -21.68
CA LEU A 75 10.35 6.53 -21.70
C LEU A 75 10.01 7.47 -20.54
N ILE A 76 9.56 8.68 -20.87
CA ILE A 76 8.96 9.62 -19.92
C ILE A 76 7.43 9.52 -20.05
N SER A 77 6.75 9.38 -18.92
CA SER A 77 5.29 9.23 -18.85
C SER A 77 4.69 9.84 -17.58
N LYS A 78 3.38 10.10 -17.57
CA LYS A 78 2.63 10.43 -16.34
C LYS A 78 2.21 9.11 -15.69
N ASP A 79 2.88 8.64 -14.65
CA ASP A 79 2.60 7.32 -14.02
C ASP A 79 2.29 6.20 -15.02
N THR A 80 3.16 5.94 -15.99
CA THR A 80 3.00 4.92 -17.04
C THR A 80 1.87 5.16 -18.05
N VAL A 81 1.10 6.24 -17.91
CA VAL A 81 0.08 6.69 -18.87
C VAL A 81 0.52 7.93 -19.64
N ALA A 82 -0.24 8.30 -20.67
CA ALA A 82 0.04 9.46 -21.50
C ALA A 82 0.11 10.76 -20.65
N PRO A 83 0.92 11.76 -21.04
CA PRO A 83 1.71 11.84 -22.28
C PRO A 83 2.92 10.89 -22.29
N TYR A 84 3.38 10.51 -23.48
CA TYR A 84 4.57 9.67 -23.66
C TYR A 84 5.63 10.41 -24.47
N GLN A 85 6.85 10.45 -23.95
CA GLN A 85 8.04 10.88 -24.69
C GLN A 85 9.06 9.76 -24.63
N LYS A 86 9.44 9.22 -25.80
CA LYS A 86 10.36 8.09 -25.89
C LYS A 86 11.45 8.37 -26.93
N GLY A 87 12.60 7.77 -26.71
CA GLY A 87 13.71 7.85 -27.65
C GLY A 87 14.89 7.01 -27.19
N THR A 88 15.98 7.12 -27.94
CA THR A 88 17.26 6.52 -27.61
C THR A 88 18.28 7.64 -27.50
N ILE A 89 19.14 7.59 -26.48
CA ILE A 89 20.21 8.57 -26.27
C ILE A 89 21.54 7.85 -26.09
N THR A 90 22.61 8.40 -26.68
CA THR A 90 23.97 7.89 -26.50
C THR A 90 24.61 8.56 -25.29
N LEU A 91 25.16 7.74 -24.40
CA LEU A 91 25.86 8.17 -23.20
C LEU A 91 27.25 8.69 -23.56
N LYS A 92 27.58 9.90 -23.11
CA LYS A 92 28.93 10.48 -23.18
C LYS A 92 29.59 10.32 -21.82
N ASP A 93 30.75 9.67 -21.77
CA ASP A 93 31.44 9.34 -20.52
C ASP A 93 30.50 8.66 -19.51
N GLY A 94 29.68 7.71 -19.99
CA GLY A 94 28.71 6.98 -19.16
C GLY A 94 27.52 7.79 -18.66
N VAL A 95 27.33 9.03 -19.12
CA VAL A 95 26.25 9.92 -18.67
C VAL A 95 25.46 10.48 -19.84
N ALA A 96 24.15 10.63 -19.66
CA ALA A 96 23.29 11.43 -20.53
C ALA A 96 22.20 12.11 -19.72
N THR A 97 21.51 13.04 -20.36
CA THR A 97 20.40 13.77 -19.76
C THR A 97 19.22 13.79 -20.71
N VAL A 98 18.03 13.56 -20.17
CA VAL A 98 16.76 13.74 -20.88
C VAL A 98 15.87 14.65 -20.06
N THR A 99 15.04 15.45 -20.72
CA THR A 99 14.14 16.39 -20.07
C THR A 99 12.69 16.12 -20.41
N GLY A 100 11.81 16.50 -19.50
CA GLY A 100 10.35 16.46 -19.67
C GLY A 100 9.69 17.54 -18.83
N SER A 101 8.37 17.72 -18.99
CA SER A 101 7.56 18.58 -18.14
C SER A 101 6.13 18.05 -18.09
N LEU A 102 5.37 18.43 -17.07
CA LEU A 102 3.95 18.13 -16.95
C LEU A 102 3.21 19.41 -16.57
N GLY A 103 2.17 19.76 -17.34
CA GLY A 103 1.38 20.97 -17.13
C GLY A 103 0.23 20.83 -16.11
N GLU A 104 0.21 19.73 -15.35
CA GLU A 104 -0.84 19.41 -14.39
C GLU A 104 -0.25 18.69 -13.16
N PRO A 105 -0.94 18.67 -12.00
CA PRO A 105 -0.49 17.93 -10.84
C PRO A 105 -0.45 16.42 -11.11
N GLY A 106 0.66 15.77 -10.75
CA GLY A 106 0.87 14.34 -10.98
C GLY A 106 2.34 13.95 -10.84
N PHE A 107 2.68 12.73 -11.28
CA PHE A 107 4.05 12.22 -11.23
C PHE A 107 4.58 11.95 -12.64
N LEU A 108 5.68 12.63 -12.98
CA LEU A 108 6.39 12.45 -14.25
C LEU A 108 7.48 11.40 -14.03
N GLN A 109 7.30 10.21 -14.57
CA GLN A 109 8.22 9.09 -14.43
C GLN A 109 9.10 8.96 -15.68
N CYS A 110 10.40 8.78 -15.49
CA CYS A 110 11.38 8.42 -16.51
C CYS A 110 11.88 7.00 -16.26
N GLN A 111 11.61 6.08 -17.19
CA GLN A 111 12.17 4.74 -17.21
C GLN A 111 13.26 4.66 -18.27
N VAL A 112 14.41 4.10 -17.91
CA VAL A 112 15.54 3.88 -18.82
C VAL A 112 15.85 2.41 -18.93
N THR A 113 16.21 1.97 -20.14
CA THR A 113 16.57 0.58 -20.44
C THR A 113 17.88 0.53 -21.21
N PHE A 114 18.82 -0.26 -20.71
CA PHE A 114 20.07 -0.61 -21.39
C PHE A 114 20.11 -2.12 -21.65
N LYS A 115 20.66 -2.53 -22.80
CA LYS A 115 20.84 -3.94 -23.16
C LYS A 115 22.27 -4.19 -23.58
N ASP A 116 22.95 -5.12 -22.91
CA ASP A 116 24.31 -5.55 -23.26
C ASP A 116 24.34 -6.70 -24.29
N GLY A 117 23.17 -7.05 -24.84
CA GLY A 117 22.96 -8.19 -25.74
C GLY A 117 22.53 -9.49 -25.05
N LYS A 118 22.66 -9.59 -23.71
CA LYS A 118 22.24 -10.77 -22.91
C LYS A 118 21.21 -10.41 -21.84
N THR A 119 21.40 -9.27 -21.19
CA THR A 119 20.64 -8.81 -20.04
C THR A 119 20.06 -7.44 -20.35
N ALA A 120 18.80 -7.22 -19.94
CA ALA A 120 18.20 -5.90 -19.92
C ALA A 120 18.31 -5.32 -18.52
N TYR A 121 18.91 -4.14 -18.42
CA TYR A 121 19.02 -3.35 -17.20
C TYR A 121 17.96 -2.25 -17.26
N VAL A 122 17.19 -2.09 -16.20
CA VAL A 122 16.11 -1.10 -16.10
C VAL A 122 16.33 -0.26 -14.85
N ALA A 123 16.22 1.05 -14.99
CA ALA A 123 16.15 1.98 -13.86
C ALA A 123 15.00 2.97 -14.08
N ALA A 124 14.48 3.53 -12.99
CA ALA A 124 13.42 4.51 -13.04
C ALA A 124 13.63 5.61 -12.00
N ALA A 125 13.19 6.81 -12.34
CA ALA A 125 13.08 7.96 -11.44
C ALA A 125 11.75 8.67 -11.73
N ALA A 126 11.23 9.40 -10.76
CA ALA A 126 10.02 10.17 -10.95
C ALA A 126 10.10 11.50 -10.23
N ALA A 127 9.41 12.50 -10.80
CA ALA A 127 9.27 13.83 -10.25
C ALA A 127 7.80 14.08 -9.86
N GLY A 128 7.57 14.50 -8.63
CA GLY A 128 6.27 14.94 -8.14
C GLY A 128 6.01 16.38 -8.57
N ILE A 129 5.02 16.57 -9.44
CA ILE A 129 4.61 17.87 -9.99
C ILE A 129 3.40 18.35 -9.19
N ASP A 130 3.58 19.39 -8.37
CA ASP A 130 2.57 19.88 -7.42
C ASP A 130 1.75 18.76 -6.75
N PRO A 131 2.40 17.76 -6.12
CA PRO A 131 1.72 16.52 -5.74
C PRO A 131 0.62 16.73 -4.67
N PHE A 132 0.71 17.81 -3.91
CA PHE A 132 -0.31 18.22 -2.93
C PHE A 132 -1.55 18.91 -3.53
N GLU A 133 -1.56 19.16 -4.84
CA GLU A 133 -2.71 19.71 -5.58
C GLU A 133 -3.50 18.64 -6.35
N ILE A 134 -3.06 17.37 -6.30
CA ILE A 134 -3.74 16.26 -6.97
C ILE A 134 -5.11 16.02 -6.35
N LYS A 135 -6.16 16.13 -7.19
CA LYS A 135 -7.57 15.94 -6.81
C LYS A 135 -8.06 14.51 -7.08
N PRO A 136 -9.14 14.06 -6.40
CA PRO A 136 -9.82 12.80 -6.71
C PRO A 136 -10.27 12.74 -8.18
N SER A 137 -10.22 11.57 -8.81
CA SER A 137 -10.72 11.39 -10.18
C SER A 137 -12.25 11.41 -10.28
N MET A 138 -12.95 10.98 -9.22
CA MET A 138 -14.41 11.05 -9.10
C MET A 138 -14.82 11.38 -7.66
N PRO A 139 -16.00 12.00 -7.45
CA PRO A 139 -16.53 12.18 -6.11
C PRO A 139 -16.96 10.83 -5.50
N ALA A 140 -17.10 10.79 -4.17
CA ALA A 140 -17.76 9.69 -3.49
C ALA A 140 -19.21 9.52 -3.99
N PRO A 141 -19.77 8.30 -4.00
CA PRO A 141 -21.19 8.07 -4.22
C PRO A 141 -22.04 8.84 -3.19
N ALA A 142 -23.22 9.31 -3.61
CA ALA A 142 -24.06 10.17 -2.77
C ALA A 142 -24.53 9.49 -1.47
N ASP A 143 -24.69 8.16 -1.49
CA ASP A 143 -25.09 7.35 -0.34
C ASP A 143 -23.92 6.58 0.28
N PHE A 144 -22.67 6.98 0.03
CA PHE A 144 -21.47 6.31 0.59
C PHE A 144 -21.53 6.16 2.11
N ASP A 145 -21.85 7.24 2.82
CA ASP A 145 -21.95 7.25 4.28
C ASP A 145 -23.08 6.36 4.77
N ALA A 146 -24.27 6.52 4.19
CA ALA A 146 -25.45 5.73 4.53
C ALA A 146 -25.21 4.23 4.29
N PHE A 147 -24.52 3.87 3.22
CA PHE A 147 -24.11 2.51 2.93
C PHE A 147 -23.22 1.96 4.05
N TRP A 148 -22.10 2.61 4.35
CA TRP A 148 -21.14 2.11 5.34
C TRP A 148 -21.70 2.11 6.77
N ASP A 149 -22.54 3.08 7.13
CA ASP A 149 -23.26 3.07 8.41
C ASP A 149 -24.23 1.89 8.53
N ALA A 150 -24.94 1.55 7.46
CA ALA A 150 -25.78 0.36 7.43
C ALA A 150 -24.95 -0.93 7.59
N GLN A 151 -23.77 -1.02 6.97
CA GLN A 151 -22.89 -2.18 7.12
C GLN A 151 -22.31 -2.29 8.54
N LYS A 152 -21.90 -1.18 9.17
CA LYS A 152 -21.47 -1.15 10.57
C LYS A 152 -22.59 -1.58 11.52
N LYS A 153 -23.83 -1.12 11.28
CA LYS A 153 -25.00 -1.54 12.07
C LYS A 153 -25.28 -3.04 11.92
N ARG A 154 -25.18 -3.58 10.70
CA ARG A 154 -25.26 -5.04 10.47
C ARG A 154 -24.19 -5.78 11.24
N LEU A 155 -22.95 -5.29 11.22
CA LEU A 155 -21.84 -5.91 11.95
C LEU A 155 -22.10 -5.88 13.45
N ALA A 156 -22.52 -4.74 14.03
CA ALA A 156 -22.79 -4.62 15.47
C ALA A 156 -23.88 -5.57 15.99
N ALA A 157 -24.80 -6.03 15.13
CA ALA A 157 -25.82 -7.00 15.49
C ALA A 157 -25.28 -8.45 15.65
N VAL A 158 -24.08 -8.74 15.15
CA VAL A 158 -23.44 -10.05 15.30
C VAL A 158 -22.61 -10.06 16.60
N PRO A 159 -22.86 -10.97 17.56
CA PRO A 159 -22.05 -11.06 18.78
C PRO A 159 -20.57 -11.33 18.43
N MET A 160 -19.64 -10.85 19.26
CA MET A 160 -18.20 -11.02 18.97
C MET A 160 -17.68 -12.43 19.26
N ASN A 161 -18.15 -13.07 20.34
CA ASN A 161 -17.73 -14.40 20.78
C ASN A 161 -16.21 -14.67 20.64
N PRO A 162 -15.34 -13.83 21.24
CA PRO A 162 -13.91 -13.97 21.04
C PRO A 162 -13.41 -15.30 21.61
N VAL A 163 -12.67 -16.06 20.79
CA VAL A 163 -11.97 -17.28 21.19
C VAL A 163 -10.47 -17.00 21.18
N LEU A 164 -9.85 -17.13 22.36
CA LEU A 164 -8.41 -16.94 22.58
C LEU A 164 -7.76 -18.29 22.85
N THR A 165 -6.97 -18.79 21.89
CA THR A 165 -6.19 -20.03 22.07
C THR A 165 -4.73 -19.66 22.36
N PRO A 166 -4.18 -19.96 23.55
CA PRO A 166 -2.79 -19.63 23.88
C PRO A 166 -1.81 -20.27 22.90
N VAL A 167 -0.80 -19.50 22.48
CA VAL A 167 0.33 -19.99 21.68
C VAL A 167 1.65 -19.54 22.31
N PRO A 168 2.77 -20.25 22.08
CA PRO A 168 4.05 -19.87 22.67
C PRO A 168 4.46 -18.44 22.28
N ALA A 169 4.85 -17.64 23.29
CA ALA A 169 5.47 -16.35 23.05
C ALA A 169 6.88 -16.53 22.45
N PRO A 170 7.36 -15.60 21.61
CA PRO A 170 8.74 -15.60 21.14
C PRO A 170 9.73 -15.58 22.32
N ALA A 171 10.74 -16.45 22.29
CA ALA A 171 11.69 -16.61 23.39
C ALA A 171 12.50 -15.34 23.68
N ASP A 172 12.70 -14.49 22.67
CA ASP A 172 13.39 -13.20 22.75
C ASP A 172 12.51 -12.06 23.31
N ARG A 173 11.24 -12.34 23.62
CA ARG A 173 10.26 -11.35 24.10
C ARG A 173 9.49 -11.89 25.31
N PRO A 174 10.16 -12.07 26.47
CA PRO A 174 9.49 -12.46 27.70
C PRO A 174 8.54 -11.35 28.19
N GLY A 175 7.61 -11.70 29.09
CA GLY A 175 6.74 -10.70 29.72
C GLY A 175 5.41 -10.45 29.00
N ILE A 176 5.05 -11.27 28.01
CA ILE A 176 3.81 -11.16 27.24
C ILE A 176 3.07 -12.50 27.17
N GLU A 177 1.78 -12.45 26.89
CA GLU A 177 0.97 -13.59 26.44
C GLU A 177 0.61 -13.39 24.96
N VAL A 178 0.51 -14.50 24.23
CA VAL A 178 0.12 -14.50 22.81
C VAL A 178 -0.99 -15.53 22.61
N PHE A 179 -1.99 -15.14 21.83
CA PHE A 179 -3.16 -15.96 21.52
C PHE A 179 -3.38 -15.99 20.00
N ASP A 180 -3.69 -17.16 19.46
CA ASP A 180 -4.42 -17.27 18.19
C ASP A 180 -5.88 -16.88 18.47
N LEU A 181 -6.28 -15.75 17.89
CA LEU A 181 -7.58 -15.12 18.10
C LEU A 181 -8.51 -15.48 16.94
N LYS A 182 -9.76 -15.83 17.30
CA LYS A 182 -10.91 -15.75 16.41
C LYS A 182 -12.00 -14.89 17.02
N VAL A 183 -12.58 -14.00 16.21
CA VAL A 183 -13.76 -13.21 16.58
C VAL A 183 -14.78 -13.37 15.47
N ASP A 184 -16.02 -13.66 15.81
CA ASP A 184 -17.11 -13.76 14.83
C ASP A 184 -17.22 -12.44 14.05
N SER A 185 -17.71 -12.50 12.81
CA SER A 185 -17.93 -11.33 11.95
C SER A 185 -19.00 -11.67 10.91
N ILE A 186 -19.28 -10.76 9.99
CA ILE A 186 -20.12 -11.08 8.82
C ILE A 186 -19.30 -11.89 7.82
N GLY A 187 -19.72 -13.14 7.59
CA GLY A 187 -19.02 -14.08 6.71
C GLY A 187 -17.82 -14.69 7.42
N ALA A 188 -16.62 -14.51 6.86
CA ALA A 188 -15.39 -15.01 7.48
C ALA A 188 -15.07 -14.25 8.79
N PRO A 189 -14.60 -14.93 9.85
CA PRO A 189 -14.29 -14.31 11.13
C PRO A 189 -13.07 -13.39 11.02
N VAL A 190 -12.84 -12.55 12.03
CA VAL A 190 -11.50 -12.02 12.27
C VAL A 190 -10.63 -13.17 12.75
N SER A 191 -9.46 -13.35 12.14
CA SER A 191 -8.47 -14.32 12.59
C SER A 191 -7.08 -13.69 12.57
N GLY A 192 -6.32 -13.87 13.65
CA GLY A 192 -5.05 -13.20 13.84
C GLY A 192 -4.36 -13.59 15.15
N TYR A 193 -3.23 -12.95 15.44
CA TYR A 193 -2.55 -13.08 16.72
C TYR A 193 -2.79 -11.86 17.58
N TYR A 194 -3.33 -12.09 18.78
CA TYR A 194 -3.48 -11.08 19.82
C TYR A 194 -2.38 -11.26 20.86
N SER A 195 -1.67 -10.19 21.20
CA SER A 195 -0.64 -10.19 22.22
C SER A 195 -0.87 -9.07 23.22
N ARG A 196 -0.67 -9.37 24.50
CA ARG A 196 -0.76 -8.39 25.58
C ARG A 196 0.36 -8.59 26.61
N PRO A 197 0.75 -7.56 27.37
CA PRO A 197 1.65 -7.72 28.51
C PRO A 197 1.11 -8.72 29.53
N LEU A 198 1.98 -9.47 30.24
CA LEU A 198 1.56 -10.35 31.34
C LEU A 198 1.04 -9.56 32.54
N LYS A 199 1.67 -8.41 32.82
CA LYS A 199 1.28 -7.50 33.88
C LYS A 199 0.42 -6.41 33.28
N THR A 200 -0.89 -6.58 33.33
CA THR A 200 -1.84 -5.56 32.88
C THR A 200 -2.50 -4.86 34.05
N THR A 201 -2.93 -3.63 33.80
CA THR A 201 -3.85 -2.90 34.69
C THR A 201 -5.07 -2.46 33.90
N PRO A 202 -6.26 -2.40 34.51
CA PRO A 202 -7.45 -1.87 33.83
C PRO A 202 -7.20 -0.47 33.30
N LYS A 203 -7.54 -0.23 32.04
CA LYS A 203 -7.31 1.04 31.34
C LYS A 203 -5.86 1.53 31.38
N GLY A 204 -4.90 0.61 31.36
CA GLY A 204 -3.48 0.90 31.48
C GLY A 204 -2.72 0.92 30.15
N HIS A 205 -3.33 0.45 29.06
CA HIS A 205 -2.60 0.15 27.83
C HIS A 205 -3.24 0.78 26.58
N PRO A 206 -2.46 1.43 25.71
CA PRO A 206 -2.91 1.75 24.36
C PRO A 206 -3.13 0.47 23.55
N ALA A 207 -3.86 0.56 22.43
CA ALA A 207 -4.10 -0.55 21.54
C ALA A 207 -3.60 -0.29 20.11
N ARG A 208 -3.23 -1.35 19.40
CA ARG A 208 -2.73 -1.29 18.02
C ARG A 208 -3.24 -2.48 17.19
N LEU A 209 -3.73 -2.18 16.00
CA LEU A 209 -4.10 -3.15 14.98
C LEU A 209 -3.12 -3.10 13.80
N TYR A 210 -2.56 -4.24 13.43
CA TYR A 210 -1.82 -4.45 12.19
C TYR A 210 -2.69 -5.22 11.19
N VAL A 211 -2.81 -4.68 9.97
CA VAL A 211 -3.56 -5.27 8.87
C VAL A 211 -2.66 -5.60 7.68
N ASP A 212 -2.80 -6.83 7.19
CA ASP A 212 -1.88 -7.39 6.20
C ASP A 212 -2.05 -6.82 4.78
N GLY A 213 -0.92 -6.66 4.07
CA GLY A 213 -0.88 -6.42 2.62
C GLY A 213 -1.46 -7.57 1.79
N ALA A 214 -1.58 -7.37 0.47
CA ALA A 214 -2.20 -8.35 -0.42
C ALA A 214 -1.53 -9.73 -0.36
N GLY A 215 -2.33 -10.80 -0.42
CA GLY A 215 -1.85 -12.18 -0.46
C GLY A 215 -2.47 -13.06 0.62
N VAL A 216 -2.32 -14.37 0.46
CA VAL A 216 -2.93 -15.37 1.35
C VAL A 216 -1.84 -15.93 2.26
N ARG A 217 -1.92 -15.63 3.55
CA ARG A 217 -0.93 -16.04 4.56
C ARG A 217 -1.51 -15.99 5.97
N SER A 218 -0.78 -16.57 6.92
CA SER A 218 -1.02 -16.42 8.36
C SER A 218 -0.97 -14.95 8.76
N GLY A 219 -1.63 -14.59 9.87
CA GLY A 219 -1.34 -13.33 10.54
C GLY A 219 0.09 -13.32 11.07
N ASP A 220 0.67 -12.13 11.25
CA ASP A 220 2.04 -11.98 11.73
C ASP A 220 2.08 -11.95 13.27
N LEU A 221 2.51 -13.06 13.87
CA LEU A 221 2.69 -13.19 15.32
C LEU A 221 3.73 -12.21 15.86
N LEU A 222 4.83 -12.00 15.13
CA LEU A 222 5.93 -11.15 15.57
C LEU A 222 5.54 -9.67 15.52
N ALA A 223 4.73 -9.26 14.55
CA ALA A 223 4.16 -7.90 14.50
C ALA A 223 3.34 -7.59 15.75
N SER A 224 2.51 -8.55 16.18
CA SER A 224 1.74 -8.42 17.42
C SER A 224 2.65 -8.39 18.66
N ALA A 225 3.49 -9.42 18.83
CA ALA A 225 4.33 -9.60 20.01
C ALA A 225 5.32 -8.44 20.25
N ARG A 226 5.85 -7.82 19.19
CA ARG A 226 6.80 -6.70 19.28
C ARG A 226 6.23 -5.51 20.06
N TRP A 227 4.97 -5.18 19.83
CA TRP A 227 4.30 -4.04 20.48
C TRP A 227 3.76 -4.40 21.86
N ALA A 228 3.35 -5.65 22.08
CA ALA A 228 3.02 -6.14 23.42
C ALA A 228 4.20 -6.02 24.40
N GLY A 229 5.42 -6.32 23.94
CA GLY A 229 6.64 -6.12 24.73
C GLY A 229 6.91 -4.66 25.12
N ARG A 230 6.24 -3.70 24.48
CA ARG A 230 6.30 -2.26 24.76
C ARG A 230 5.10 -1.74 25.56
N GLY A 231 4.27 -2.63 26.09
CA GLY A 231 3.10 -2.25 26.88
C GLY A 231 1.85 -1.90 26.06
N VAL A 232 1.74 -2.35 24.81
CA VAL A 232 0.59 -2.09 23.92
C VAL A 232 -0.26 -3.35 23.77
N LEU A 233 -1.59 -3.24 23.82
CA LEU A 233 -2.47 -4.33 23.37
C LEU A 233 -2.38 -4.43 21.85
N SER A 234 -1.80 -5.50 21.34
CA SER A 234 -1.45 -5.59 19.93
C SER A 234 -2.20 -6.72 19.26
N LEU A 235 -2.81 -6.45 18.10
CA LEU A 235 -3.49 -7.44 17.29
C LEU A 235 -2.96 -7.36 15.86
N SER A 236 -2.60 -8.50 15.29
CA SER A 236 -2.22 -8.66 13.89
C SER A 236 -3.17 -9.64 13.22
N ILE A 237 -3.95 -9.20 12.23
CA ILE A 237 -4.96 -10.05 11.57
C ILE A 237 -4.53 -10.42 10.15
N ASN A 238 -4.81 -11.67 9.76
CA ASN A 238 -4.75 -12.02 8.34
C ASN A 238 -5.95 -11.42 7.59
N ALA A 239 -5.77 -11.13 6.31
CA ALA A 239 -6.77 -10.43 5.49
C ALA A 239 -8.06 -11.23 5.24
N HIS A 240 -8.05 -12.56 5.43
CA HIS A 240 -9.04 -13.47 4.87
C HIS A 240 -9.92 -14.18 5.90
N GLY A 241 -9.61 -14.08 7.19
CA GLY A 241 -10.31 -14.85 8.23
C GLY A 241 -9.99 -16.35 8.19
N ILE A 242 -8.79 -16.70 7.71
CA ILE A 242 -8.31 -18.08 7.57
C ILE A 242 -7.51 -18.51 8.80
N LEU A 243 -7.27 -19.81 8.95
CA LEU A 243 -6.45 -20.35 10.03
C LEU A 243 -5.02 -19.80 10.01
N ASN A 244 -4.47 -19.52 11.19
CA ASN A 244 -3.09 -19.13 11.38
C ASN A 244 -2.18 -20.35 11.65
N GLY A 245 -0.87 -20.15 11.58
CA GLY A 245 0.14 -21.16 11.96
C GLY A 245 0.17 -22.43 11.09
N GLN A 246 -0.56 -22.44 9.97
CA GLN A 246 -0.57 -23.57 9.04
C GLN A 246 0.72 -23.64 8.19
N PRO A 247 1.03 -24.81 7.60
CA PRO A 247 2.13 -24.95 6.64
C PRO A 247 1.94 -24.07 5.40
N GLY A 248 3.04 -23.72 4.72
CA GLY A 248 3.00 -22.92 3.49
C GLY A 248 2.10 -23.49 2.39
N SER A 249 1.99 -24.82 2.29
CA SER A 249 1.12 -25.49 1.31
C SER A 249 -0.37 -25.16 1.52
N TYR A 250 -0.85 -25.04 2.76
CA TYR A 250 -2.23 -24.68 3.05
C TYR A 250 -2.57 -23.29 2.45
N TYR A 251 -1.69 -22.31 2.65
CA TYR A 251 -1.90 -20.97 2.09
C TYR A 251 -1.77 -20.94 0.57
N ALA A 252 -0.83 -21.72 0.01
CA ALA A 252 -0.68 -21.87 -1.43
C ALA A 252 -1.92 -22.49 -2.09
N ASP A 253 -2.51 -23.52 -1.47
CA ASP A 253 -3.73 -24.18 -1.96
C ASP A 253 -4.92 -23.21 -1.96
N LEU A 254 -5.08 -22.42 -0.90
CA LEU A 254 -6.09 -21.36 -0.85
C LEU A 254 -5.85 -20.28 -1.91
N ALA A 255 -4.61 -19.82 -2.06
CA ALA A 255 -4.23 -18.81 -3.05
C ALA A 255 -4.45 -19.29 -4.50
N ASN A 256 -4.29 -20.58 -4.76
CA ASN A 256 -4.51 -21.18 -6.08
C ASN A 256 -5.96 -21.65 -6.29
N GLY A 257 -6.73 -21.80 -5.21
CA GLY A 257 -8.11 -22.26 -5.18
C GLY A 257 -9.09 -21.14 -4.82
N SER A 258 -9.72 -21.25 -3.65
CA SER A 258 -10.87 -20.44 -3.23
C SER A 258 -10.58 -18.94 -3.10
N LEU A 259 -9.32 -18.53 -2.93
CA LEU A 259 -8.93 -17.12 -2.83
C LEU A 259 -8.18 -16.63 -4.08
N LYS A 260 -8.09 -17.40 -5.15
CA LYS A 260 -7.35 -17.00 -6.37
C LYS A 260 -7.77 -15.63 -6.92
N ASN A 261 -9.07 -15.37 -6.89
CA ASN A 261 -9.69 -14.20 -7.51
C ASN A 261 -10.27 -13.19 -6.51
N TYR A 262 -9.96 -13.30 -5.21
CA TYR A 262 -10.58 -12.47 -4.15
C TYR A 262 -10.55 -10.96 -4.48
N ARG A 263 -9.53 -10.52 -5.22
CA ARG A 263 -9.32 -9.12 -5.63
C ARG A 263 -10.44 -8.57 -6.52
N LYS A 264 -11.22 -9.42 -7.18
CA LYS A 264 -12.27 -9.07 -8.15
C LYS A 264 -13.62 -9.72 -7.83
N ASP A 265 -13.65 -10.66 -6.89
CA ASP A 265 -14.86 -11.43 -6.56
C ASP A 265 -15.99 -10.50 -6.10
N GLY A 266 -17.13 -10.57 -6.81
CA GLY A 266 -18.31 -9.75 -6.53
C GLY A 266 -18.18 -8.26 -6.87
N SER A 267 -17.15 -7.85 -7.63
CA SER A 267 -16.83 -6.43 -7.91
C SER A 267 -17.86 -5.67 -8.77
N SER A 268 -18.88 -6.34 -9.30
CA SER A 268 -20.00 -5.70 -10.00
C SER A 268 -21.11 -5.20 -9.07
N SER A 269 -21.02 -5.45 -7.76
CA SER A 269 -21.96 -4.91 -6.77
C SER A 269 -21.29 -4.60 -5.43
N ARG A 270 -21.62 -3.43 -4.87
CA ARG A 270 -21.15 -3.00 -3.54
C ARG A 270 -21.54 -3.94 -2.41
N ASP A 271 -22.62 -4.70 -2.57
CA ASP A 271 -23.13 -5.63 -1.56
C ASP A 271 -22.45 -7.00 -1.59
N THR A 272 -21.74 -7.32 -2.69
CA THR A 272 -21.10 -8.62 -2.89
C THR A 272 -19.58 -8.55 -3.04
N TYR A 273 -19.02 -7.36 -3.22
CA TYR A 273 -17.57 -7.22 -3.42
C TYR A 273 -16.78 -7.71 -2.21
N TYR A 274 -15.76 -8.52 -2.45
CA TYR A 274 -14.99 -9.20 -1.41
C TYR A 274 -14.45 -8.27 -0.31
N PHE A 275 -14.04 -7.05 -0.68
CA PHE A 275 -13.49 -6.08 0.25
C PHE A 275 -14.50 -5.54 1.26
N LEU A 276 -15.82 -5.70 1.04
CA LEU A 276 -16.83 -5.41 2.05
C LEU A 276 -16.60 -6.26 3.30
N GLY A 277 -16.49 -7.58 3.13
CA GLY A 277 -16.21 -8.48 4.25
C GLY A 277 -14.84 -8.18 4.89
N MET A 278 -13.83 -7.82 4.09
CA MET A 278 -12.51 -7.46 4.60
C MET A 278 -12.54 -6.23 5.49
N TYR A 279 -13.15 -5.14 5.05
CA TYR A 279 -13.23 -3.90 5.84
C TYR A 279 -14.11 -4.07 7.08
N LEU A 280 -15.17 -4.88 7.02
CA LEU A 280 -15.95 -5.22 8.21
C LEU A 280 -15.14 -6.05 9.23
N ARG A 281 -14.23 -6.93 8.78
CA ARG A 281 -13.28 -7.60 9.69
C ARG A 281 -12.33 -6.60 10.36
N VAL A 282 -11.88 -5.56 9.66
CA VAL A 282 -11.07 -4.49 10.25
C VAL A 282 -11.85 -3.78 11.35
N VAL A 283 -13.09 -3.35 11.09
CA VAL A 283 -13.96 -2.71 12.11
C VAL A 283 -14.18 -3.66 13.30
N ARG A 284 -14.45 -4.94 13.06
CA ARG A 284 -14.60 -5.95 14.12
C ARG A 284 -13.34 -6.15 14.96
N ALA A 285 -12.16 -6.07 14.34
CA ALA A 285 -10.88 -6.17 15.06
C ALA A 285 -10.66 -4.94 15.96
N LEU A 286 -11.05 -3.75 15.50
CA LEU A 286 -11.05 -2.53 16.31
C LEU A 286 -12.05 -2.61 17.47
N ASP A 287 -13.26 -3.16 17.23
CA ASP A 287 -14.25 -3.44 18.29
C ASP A 287 -13.67 -4.36 19.36
N PHE A 288 -13.01 -5.45 18.95
CA PHE A 288 -12.37 -6.39 19.88
C PHE A 288 -11.33 -5.69 20.75
N LEU A 289 -10.40 -4.93 20.15
CA LEU A 289 -9.38 -4.19 20.91
C LEU A 289 -9.99 -3.18 21.88
N ALA A 290 -10.98 -2.41 21.42
CA ALA A 290 -11.64 -1.41 22.23
C ALA A 290 -12.56 -2.00 23.32
N SER A 291 -12.89 -3.29 23.25
CA SER A 291 -13.65 -3.99 24.29
C SER A 291 -12.79 -4.56 25.42
N GLN A 292 -11.46 -4.57 25.27
CA GLN A 292 -10.57 -5.13 26.29
C GLN A 292 -10.56 -4.24 27.54
N PRO A 293 -10.73 -4.80 28.75
CA PRO A 293 -10.73 -4.00 29.99
C PRO A 293 -9.40 -3.30 30.25
N GLU A 294 -8.31 -3.79 29.67
CA GLU A 294 -6.98 -3.22 29.74
C GLU A 294 -6.79 -1.98 28.84
N TRP A 295 -7.64 -1.78 27.83
CA TRP A 295 -7.52 -0.66 26.89
C TRP A 295 -7.78 0.68 27.59
N ASP A 296 -6.90 1.66 27.37
CA ASP A 296 -6.92 2.98 27.99
C ASP A 296 -8.17 3.83 27.66
N GLY A 297 -8.91 3.43 26.63
CA GLY A 297 -10.14 4.10 26.20
C GLY A 297 -9.92 5.28 25.26
N HIS A 298 -8.67 5.61 24.93
CA HIS A 298 -8.35 6.84 24.19
C HIS A 298 -7.22 6.72 23.17
N THR A 299 -6.42 5.65 23.17
CA THR A 299 -5.32 5.46 22.22
C THR A 299 -5.51 4.18 21.43
N LEU A 300 -5.81 4.32 20.14
CA LEU A 300 -5.95 3.21 19.21
C LEU A 300 -5.21 3.55 17.91
N ILE A 301 -4.29 2.68 17.50
CA ILE A 301 -3.47 2.82 16.30
C ILE A 301 -3.86 1.74 15.28
N ILE A 302 -3.83 2.07 13.99
CA ILE A 302 -3.94 1.10 12.91
C ILE A 302 -2.79 1.27 11.91
N GLU A 303 -2.18 0.16 11.50
CA GLU A 303 -1.05 0.12 10.57
C GLU A 303 -1.28 -0.89 9.44
N GLY A 304 -0.85 -0.53 8.23
CA GLY A 304 -0.64 -1.51 7.17
C GLY A 304 0.02 -0.94 5.90
N GLY A 305 0.59 -1.84 5.09
CA GLY A 305 1.19 -1.51 3.80
C GLY A 305 0.39 -2.08 2.62
N SER A 306 0.39 -1.41 1.46
CA SER A 306 -0.32 -1.84 0.26
C SER A 306 -1.82 -2.02 0.51
N GLN A 307 -2.38 -3.22 0.33
CA GLN A 307 -3.75 -3.55 0.74
C GLN A 307 -3.99 -3.28 2.24
N GLY A 308 -2.99 -3.45 3.09
CA GLY A 308 -3.02 -3.10 4.51
C GLY A 308 -3.17 -1.58 4.71
N GLY A 309 -2.55 -0.77 3.85
CA GLY A 309 -2.71 0.69 3.87
C GLY A 309 -4.15 1.09 3.54
N ALA A 310 -4.76 0.47 2.52
CA ALA A 310 -6.18 0.65 2.20
C ALA A 310 -7.10 0.25 3.37
N GLN A 311 -6.84 -0.91 3.97
CA GLN A 311 -7.56 -1.39 5.17
C GLN A 311 -7.42 -0.42 6.35
N SER A 312 -6.23 0.16 6.54
CA SER A 312 -5.96 1.10 7.64
C SER A 312 -6.74 2.40 7.48
N MET A 313 -6.73 2.96 6.27
CA MET A 313 -7.50 4.16 5.93
C MET A 313 -9.01 3.92 6.03
N ALA A 314 -9.51 2.78 5.51
CA ALA A 314 -10.92 2.41 5.63
C ALA A 314 -11.32 2.21 7.11
N GLY A 315 -10.53 1.48 7.89
CA GLY A 315 -10.77 1.25 9.31
C GLY A 315 -10.91 2.55 10.10
N ALA A 316 -9.97 3.48 9.92
CA ALA A 316 -9.99 4.77 10.63
C ALA A 316 -11.08 5.75 10.14
N ALA A 317 -11.51 5.63 8.88
CA ALA A 317 -12.65 6.37 8.36
C ALA A 317 -13.98 5.81 8.89
N LEU A 318 -14.05 4.51 9.17
CA LEU A 318 -15.24 3.83 9.65
C LEU A 318 -15.36 3.84 11.19
N ASP A 319 -14.25 3.98 11.91
CA ASP A 319 -14.16 3.95 13.36
C ASP A 319 -13.36 5.14 13.93
N HIS A 320 -14.09 6.08 14.54
CA HIS A 320 -13.51 7.30 15.10
C HIS A 320 -12.75 7.10 16.42
N ARG A 321 -12.70 5.88 16.98
CA ARG A 321 -11.81 5.57 18.12
C ARG A 321 -10.35 5.55 17.70
N VAL A 322 -10.06 5.32 16.41
CA VAL A 322 -8.69 5.35 15.88
C VAL A 322 -8.12 6.76 16.00
N THR A 323 -6.92 6.84 16.56
CA THR A 323 -6.22 8.10 16.85
C THR A 323 -5.01 8.34 15.95
N PHE A 324 -4.42 7.28 15.40
CA PHE A 324 -3.25 7.37 14.53
C PHE A 324 -3.26 6.27 13.46
N ILE A 325 -2.81 6.62 12.26
CA ILE A 325 -2.69 5.73 11.11
C ILE A 325 -1.27 5.78 10.57
N THR A 326 -0.70 4.60 10.31
CA THR A 326 0.48 4.44 9.44
C THR A 326 0.07 3.64 8.19
N ALA A 327 0.17 4.28 7.02
CA ALA A 327 -0.21 3.67 5.75
C ALA A 327 0.93 3.80 4.72
N MET A 328 1.47 2.66 4.29
CA MET A 328 2.62 2.61 3.38
C MET A 328 2.18 2.13 2.00
N ASN A 329 2.56 2.82 0.93
CA ASN A 329 2.26 2.49 -0.47
C ASN A 329 0.79 2.09 -0.65
N ALA A 330 -0.14 2.91 -0.13
CA ALA A 330 -1.52 2.50 0.11
C ALA A 330 -2.22 2.09 -1.19
N ALA A 331 -2.70 0.85 -1.24
CA ALA A 331 -3.44 0.35 -2.39
C ALA A 331 -4.84 0.96 -2.48
N MET A 332 -5.56 0.61 -3.54
CA MET A 332 -6.96 0.99 -3.74
C MET A 332 -7.21 2.51 -3.75
N CYS A 333 -6.17 3.30 -4.01
CA CYS A 333 -6.28 4.73 -4.22
C CYS A 333 -6.58 5.03 -5.69
N ASP A 334 -7.60 5.84 -5.93
CA ASP A 334 -7.97 6.35 -7.26
C ASP A 334 -8.37 5.21 -8.21
N HIS A 335 -9.26 4.32 -7.75
CA HIS A 335 -9.83 3.22 -8.55
C HIS A 335 -10.47 3.71 -9.84
N THR A 336 -10.99 4.93 -9.83
CA THR A 336 -11.59 5.59 -10.99
C THR A 336 -10.60 6.40 -11.81
N GLY A 337 -9.28 6.33 -11.53
CA GLY A 337 -8.26 7.16 -12.15
C GLY A 337 -8.28 7.16 -13.69
N MET A 338 -8.71 6.06 -14.31
CA MET A 338 -8.82 5.96 -15.77
C MET A 338 -9.77 6.99 -16.39
N VAL A 339 -10.80 7.45 -15.65
CA VAL A 339 -11.78 8.43 -16.17
C VAL A 339 -11.18 9.82 -16.38
N VAL A 340 -10.02 10.09 -15.79
CA VAL A 340 -9.24 11.33 -15.93
C VAL A 340 -7.85 11.07 -16.51
N GLY A 341 -7.66 9.93 -17.18
CA GLY A 341 -6.39 9.58 -17.82
C GLY A 341 -5.25 9.35 -16.82
N ARG A 342 -5.53 8.70 -15.68
CA ARG A 342 -4.54 8.20 -14.72
C ARG A 342 -4.60 6.67 -14.63
N ILE A 343 -3.54 6.08 -14.11
CA ILE A 343 -3.52 4.65 -13.78
C ILE A 343 -4.14 4.44 -12.39
N ALA A 344 -5.02 3.44 -12.27
CA ALA A 344 -5.59 3.08 -10.98
C ALA A 344 -4.58 2.34 -10.09
N GLY A 345 -4.68 2.53 -8.78
CA GLY A 345 -3.99 1.70 -7.79
C GLY A 345 -4.41 0.23 -7.85
N TRP A 346 -3.57 -0.65 -7.31
CA TRP A 346 -3.90 -2.06 -7.11
C TRP A 346 -5.28 -2.23 -6.43
N PRO A 347 -6.12 -3.21 -6.83
CA PRO A 347 -5.83 -4.29 -7.78
C PRO A 347 -6.19 -3.96 -9.23
N LYS A 348 -6.39 -2.68 -9.60
CA LYS A 348 -6.87 -2.26 -10.93
C LYS A 348 -8.17 -2.99 -11.29
N VAL A 349 -9.14 -2.89 -10.36
CA VAL A 349 -10.36 -3.73 -10.37
C VAL A 349 -11.25 -3.46 -11.56
N VAL A 350 -11.37 -2.19 -11.98
CA VAL A 350 -12.23 -1.75 -13.09
C VAL A 350 -11.65 -2.20 -14.43
N PRO A 351 -12.27 -3.16 -15.13
CA PRO A 351 -11.86 -3.51 -16.48
C PRO A 351 -12.10 -2.35 -17.43
N VAL A 352 -11.20 -2.15 -18.38
CA VAL A 352 -11.36 -1.18 -19.47
C VAL A 352 -11.30 -1.94 -20.79
N VAL A 353 -12.38 -1.87 -21.57
CA VAL A 353 -12.51 -2.53 -22.88
C VAL A 353 -12.74 -1.46 -23.93
N ASP A 354 -11.90 -1.42 -24.95
CA ASP A 354 -11.93 -0.41 -26.02
C ASP A 354 -11.97 1.04 -25.50
N GLY A 355 -11.23 1.30 -24.42
CA GLY A 355 -11.17 2.61 -23.75
C GLY A 355 -12.35 2.92 -22.81
N ASN A 356 -13.33 2.03 -22.70
CA ASN A 356 -14.50 2.23 -21.84
C ASN A 356 -14.39 1.41 -20.55
N PRO A 357 -14.48 2.04 -19.36
CA PRO A 357 -14.53 1.32 -18.10
C PRO A 357 -15.85 0.58 -17.94
N ASP A 358 -15.83 -0.63 -17.36
CA ASP A 358 -17.06 -1.33 -16.98
C ASP A 358 -17.87 -0.47 -15.99
N PRO A 359 -19.10 -0.07 -16.32
CA PRO A 359 -19.85 0.91 -15.52
C PRO A 359 -20.27 0.36 -14.15
N LEU A 360 -20.54 -0.95 -14.02
CA LEU A 360 -20.96 -1.56 -12.76
C LEU A 360 -19.77 -1.68 -11.81
N VAL A 361 -18.62 -2.11 -12.32
CA VAL A 361 -17.40 -2.21 -11.51
C VAL A 361 -16.86 -0.82 -11.17
N LEU A 362 -16.93 0.14 -12.10
CA LEU A 362 -16.57 1.53 -11.85
C LEU A 362 -17.39 2.10 -10.69
N GLU A 363 -18.72 1.96 -10.73
CA GLU A 363 -19.61 2.45 -9.66
C GLU A 363 -19.32 1.74 -8.32
N THR A 364 -19.20 0.42 -8.34
CA THR A 364 -18.90 -0.37 -7.15
C THR A 364 -17.56 0.03 -6.53
N SER A 365 -16.52 0.23 -7.35
CA SER A 365 -15.17 0.53 -6.88
C SER A 365 -15.09 1.81 -6.04
N ARG A 366 -15.97 2.78 -6.30
CA ARG A 366 -16.03 4.05 -5.55
C ARG A 366 -16.41 3.87 -4.09
N TYR A 367 -17.11 2.80 -3.70
CA TYR A 367 -17.40 2.49 -2.29
C TYR A 367 -16.21 1.93 -1.53
N PHE A 368 -15.17 1.49 -2.24
CA PHE A 368 -13.97 0.85 -1.69
C PHE A 368 -12.69 1.61 -2.03
N ASP A 369 -12.81 2.79 -2.63
CA ASP A 369 -11.68 3.64 -2.98
C ASP A 369 -11.16 4.36 -1.73
N THR A 370 -9.86 4.19 -1.45
CA THR A 370 -9.16 4.84 -0.33
C THR A 370 -9.31 6.36 -0.37
N VAL A 371 -9.42 6.98 -1.55
CA VAL A 371 -9.63 8.43 -1.72
C VAL A 371 -10.94 8.87 -1.05
N ASN A 372 -11.99 8.06 -1.17
CA ASN A 372 -13.29 8.37 -0.59
C ASN A 372 -13.32 8.19 0.94
N PHE A 373 -12.60 7.19 1.46
CA PHE A 373 -12.41 7.03 2.91
C PHE A 373 -11.57 8.16 3.51
N ALA A 374 -10.51 8.62 2.83
CA ALA A 374 -9.57 9.60 3.36
C ALA A 374 -10.23 10.90 3.85
N SER A 375 -11.25 11.39 3.14
CA SER A 375 -12.04 12.58 3.54
C SER A 375 -12.78 12.45 4.87
N ARG A 376 -12.95 11.24 5.38
CA ARG A 376 -13.71 10.92 6.61
C ARG A 376 -12.80 10.66 7.81
N VAL A 377 -11.50 10.49 7.59
CA VAL A 377 -10.53 10.20 8.65
C VAL A 377 -10.48 11.34 9.69
N LYS A 378 -10.53 10.97 10.97
CA LYS A 378 -10.37 11.88 12.13
C LYS A 378 -9.07 11.68 12.90
N ALA A 379 -8.38 10.57 12.65
CA ALA A 379 -7.07 10.26 13.21
C ALA A 379 -5.97 11.17 12.64
N GLN A 380 -4.83 11.26 13.33
CA GLN A 380 -3.61 11.76 12.70
C GLN A 380 -3.09 10.71 11.70
N VAL A 381 -2.63 11.17 10.53
CA VAL A 381 -2.25 10.29 9.41
C VAL A 381 -0.77 10.40 9.10
N TYR A 382 -0.09 9.26 8.97
CA TYR A 382 1.29 9.14 8.52
C TYR A 382 1.33 8.25 7.28
N MET A 383 1.60 8.84 6.11
CA MET A 383 1.61 8.12 4.84
C MET A 383 3.01 8.09 4.23
N TRP A 384 3.32 6.98 3.57
CA TRP A 384 4.58 6.77 2.87
C TRP A 384 4.29 6.34 1.45
N GLU A 385 5.05 6.89 0.51
CA GLU A 385 4.81 6.62 -0.91
C GLU A 385 6.09 6.64 -1.73
N GLY A 386 6.29 5.57 -2.51
CA GLY A 386 7.36 5.46 -3.50
C GLY A 386 7.05 6.20 -4.79
N PHE A 387 7.91 7.11 -5.24
CA PHE A 387 7.62 7.89 -6.46
C PHE A 387 7.69 7.06 -7.75
N ILE A 388 8.35 5.91 -7.71
CA ILE A 388 8.43 4.98 -8.84
C ILE A 388 7.59 3.72 -8.63
N ASP A 389 6.64 3.75 -7.69
CA ASP A 389 5.67 2.69 -7.49
C ASP A 389 4.70 2.58 -8.69
N THR A 390 4.66 1.41 -9.32
CA THR A 390 3.75 1.12 -10.46
C THR A 390 2.61 0.17 -10.08
N THR A 391 2.64 -0.35 -8.85
CA THR A 391 1.58 -1.18 -8.25
C THR A 391 0.52 -0.29 -7.62
N CYS A 392 0.95 0.67 -6.80
CA CYS A 392 0.12 1.71 -6.20
C CYS A 392 0.68 3.06 -6.66
N PRO A 393 0.27 3.57 -7.83
CA PRO A 393 0.89 4.74 -8.40
C PRO A 393 0.75 5.98 -7.52
N PRO A 394 1.81 6.80 -7.38
CA PRO A 394 1.87 7.89 -6.41
C PRO A 394 0.82 8.96 -6.68
N THR A 395 0.41 9.20 -7.94
CA THR A 395 -0.69 10.15 -8.20
C THR A 395 -1.97 9.73 -7.46
N GLY A 396 -2.31 8.45 -7.45
CA GLY A 396 -3.51 7.96 -6.75
C GLY A 396 -3.37 8.10 -5.24
N VAL A 397 -2.21 7.73 -4.69
CA VAL A 397 -1.95 7.80 -3.24
C VAL A 397 -1.96 9.24 -2.74
N TYR A 398 -1.37 10.17 -3.48
CA TYR A 398 -1.44 11.60 -3.17
C TYR A 398 -2.86 12.17 -3.33
N ALA A 399 -3.64 11.69 -4.31
CA ALA A 399 -5.06 12.05 -4.41
C ALA A 399 -5.82 11.70 -3.11
N ALA A 400 -5.54 10.54 -2.52
CA ALA A 400 -6.12 10.13 -1.24
C ALA A 400 -5.58 10.97 -0.07
N TYR A 401 -4.26 11.12 0.05
CA TYR A 401 -3.62 11.94 1.09
C TYR A 401 -4.17 13.38 1.11
N ASN A 402 -4.38 13.98 -0.05
CA ASN A 402 -4.87 15.34 -0.18
C ASN A 402 -6.30 15.51 0.37
N GLN A 403 -7.10 14.44 0.43
CA GLN A 403 -8.45 14.47 1.03
C GLN A 403 -8.47 14.42 2.55
N VAL A 404 -7.38 13.97 3.20
CA VAL A 404 -7.34 13.87 4.68
C VAL A 404 -7.50 15.26 5.31
N PRO A 405 -8.51 15.49 6.17
CA PRO A 405 -8.81 16.82 6.73
C PRO A 405 -8.09 17.12 8.05
N THR A 406 -7.34 16.15 8.59
CA THR A 406 -6.67 16.22 9.89
C THR A 406 -5.16 16.39 9.77
N LYS A 407 -4.47 16.44 10.91
CA LYS A 407 -2.99 16.43 10.96
C LYS A 407 -2.49 15.23 10.18
N LYS A 408 -1.67 15.50 9.17
CA LYS A 408 -1.16 14.52 8.23
C LYS A 408 0.29 14.82 7.86
N GLU A 409 1.04 13.75 7.60
CA GLU A 409 2.42 13.83 7.14
C GLU A 409 2.63 12.80 6.04
N MET A 410 3.26 13.23 4.94
CA MET A 410 3.63 12.38 3.82
C MET A 410 5.15 12.25 3.79
N ILE A 411 5.64 11.01 3.79
CA ILE A 411 7.05 10.67 3.67
C ILE A 411 7.32 10.18 2.25
N PRO A 412 7.87 11.04 1.37
CA PRO A 412 8.20 10.64 0.03
C PRO A 412 9.42 9.70 0.04
N GLN A 413 9.30 8.57 -0.65
CA GLN A 413 10.42 7.70 -0.98
C GLN A 413 10.74 7.85 -2.47
N VAL A 414 11.50 8.88 -2.81
CA VAL A 414 11.74 9.34 -4.19
C VAL A 414 12.29 8.23 -5.10
N ASP A 415 13.13 7.36 -4.57
CA ASP A 415 13.84 6.29 -5.28
C ASP A 415 13.18 4.91 -5.13
N SER A 416 12.08 4.82 -4.40
CA SER A 416 11.50 3.53 -4.02
C SER A 416 10.32 3.12 -4.90
N THR A 417 10.27 1.82 -5.19
CA THR A 417 9.17 1.15 -5.89
C THR A 417 8.05 0.79 -4.89
N HIS A 418 7.24 -0.22 -5.19
CA HIS A 418 6.25 -0.76 -4.25
C HIS A 418 6.87 -1.44 -3.02
N SER A 419 8.20 -1.60 -2.98
CA SER A 419 8.89 -2.26 -1.87
C SER A 419 8.66 -1.54 -0.55
N ILE A 420 8.32 -2.33 0.47
CA ILE A 420 8.27 -1.90 1.87
C ILE A 420 9.48 -2.44 2.66
N ASP A 421 10.50 -2.96 1.97
CA ASP A 421 11.68 -3.57 2.60
C ASP A 421 12.82 -2.56 2.79
N GLY A 422 12.58 -1.28 2.49
CA GLY A 422 13.54 -0.21 2.70
C GLY A 422 14.01 -0.19 4.16
N MET A 423 15.33 -0.28 4.37
CA MET A 423 15.94 -0.34 5.72
C MET A 423 15.53 0.81 6.66
N LYS A 424 15.08 1.94 6.10
CA LYS A 424 14.63 3.13 6.83
C LYS A 424 13.13 3.14 7.14
N LEU A 425 12.32 2.34 6.45
CA LEU A 425 10.85 2.37 6.56
C LEU A 425 10.36 1.97 7.94
N TRP A 426 10.55 0.71 8.30
CA TRP A 426 10.02 0.16 9.55
C TRP A 426 10.56 0.83 10.82
N PRO A 427 11.83 1.25 10.90
CA PRO A 427 12.30 2.04 12.04
C PRO A 427 11.58 3.38 12.17
N ALA A 428 11.35 4.10 11.08
CA ALA A 428 10.70 5.40 11.12
C ALA A 428 9.19 5.29 11.36
N VAL A 429 8.51 4.29 10.80
CA VAL A 429 7.11 3.96 11.16
C VAL A 429 6.99 3.69 12.66
N ALA A 430 7.85 2.82 13.20
CA ALA A 430 7.83 2.51 14.63
C ALA A 430 8.15 3.75 15.50
N ALA A 431 9.00 4.67 15.03
CA ALA A 431 9.28 5.92 15.73
C ALA A 431 8.08 6.89 15.69
N ALA A 432 7.36 6.97 14.57
CA ALA A 432 6.16 7.78 14.45
C ALA A 432 5.04 7.28 15.35
N GLU A 433 4.81 5.96 15.39
CA GLU A 433 3.85 5.34 16.32
C GLU A 433 4.26 5.57 17.79
N GLN A 434 5.54 5.37 18.13
CA GLN A 434 6.02 5.61 19.50
C GLN A 434 5.85 7.07 19.92
N LYS A 435 6.15 8.02 19.02
CA LYS A 435 5.93 9.45 19.27
C LYS A 435 4.46 9.74 19.57
N HIS A 436 3.53 9.17 18.79
CA HIS A 436 2.10 9.32 19.06
C HIS A 436 1.69 8.73 20.41
N LEU A 437 2.20 7.54 20.77
CA LEU A 437 1.96 6.93 22.08
C LEU A 437 2.44 7.84 23.23
N ASP A 438 3.62 8.44 23.09
CA ASP A 438 4.19 9.35 24.09
C ASP A 438 3.37 10.65 24.20
N GLU A 439 2.94 11.23 23.07
CA GLU A 439 2.06 12.40 23.00
C GLU A 439 0.72 12.12 23.71
N MET A 440 0.09 10.97 23.45
CA MET A 440 -1.16 10.56 24.08
C MET A 440 -1.00 10.31 25.57
N LYS A 441 0.08 9.64 25.98
CA LYS A 441 0.38 9.44 27.40
C LYS A 441 0.55 10.77 28.14
N ALA A 442 1.29 11.72 27.57
CA ALA A 442 1.46 13.05 28.17
C ALA A 442 0.12 13.80 28.29
N LYS A 443 -0.70 13.75 27.25
CA LYS A 443 -2.04 14.38 27.22
C LYS A 443 -2.98 13.85 28.31
N PHE A 444 -2.98 12.55 28.59
CA PHE A 444 -3.89 11.95 29.57
C PHE A 444 -3.30 11.74 30.97
N SER A 445 -1.97 11.86 31.13
CA SER A 445 -1.33 11.89 32.46
C SER A 445 -1.42 13.26 33.13
N SER A 446 -1.54 14.35 32.36
CA SER A 446 -1.69 15.73 32.85
C SER A 446 -3.14 16.12 33.17
N ALA A 447 -4.11 15.27 32.79
CA ALA A 447 -5.53 15.45 33.04
C ALA A 447 -6.02 14.76 34.34
N LYS A 448 -5.11 14.11 35.07
CA LYS A 448 -5.31 13.52 36.40
C LYS A 448 -4.48 14.30 37.40
#